data_AF-A0A3C0C5E1-F1
#
_entry.id   AF-A0A3C0C5E1-F1
#
_cell.length_a   1.000
_cell.length_b   1.000
_cell.length_c   1.000
_cell.angle_alpha   90.00
_cell.angle_beta   90.00
_cell.angle_gamma   90.00
#
_symmetry.space_group_name_H-M   'P 1'
#
loop_
_entity.id
_entity.type
_entity.pdbx_description
1 polymer ?
#
loop_
_entity_poly.entity_id
_entity_poly.type
_entity_poly.pdbx_seq_one_letter_code
_entity_poly.pdbx_strand_id
1 'polypeptide(L)' 'MCCMCYEHNVYRELWEKLPNPGTKIKTPGGNVVVSGVEVHTNNVRCYIPSRGEIRIPIDRFAEFKETVVSGKDWIIEEE' A
#
# COMPACT_ATOMS: atom_id res chain seq x y z
N MET A 1 -26.48 -21.29 4.60
CA MET A 1 -25.54 -20.48 5.42
C MET A 1 -24.24 -20.38 4.62
N CYS A 2 -24.00 -19.26 3.94
CA CYS A 2 -23.01 -19.13 2.85
C CYS A 2 -22.19 -17.83 3.00
N CYS A 3 -21.60 -17.64 4.18
CA CYS A 3 -20.86 -16.41 4.50
C CYS A 3 -19.40 -16.37 3.99
N MET A 4 -18.89 -17.43 3.37
CA MET A 4 -17.48 -17.49 2.93
C MET A 4 -17.23 -17.01 1.49
N CYS A 5 -18.29 -16.77 0.70
CA CYS A 5 -18.14 -16.43 -0.73
C CYS A 5 -18.03 -14.92 -1.00
N TYR A 6 -18.56 -14.06 -0.13
CA TYR A 6 -18.52 -12.62 -0.35
C TYR A 6 -17.14 -12.03 -0.06
N GLU A 7 -16.45 -12.54 0.96
CA GLU A 7 -15.07 -12.15 1.26
C GLU A 7 -14.12 -12.56 0.11
N HIS A 8 -14.33 -13.74 -0.49
CA HIS A 8 -13.40 -14.28 -1.48
C HIS A 8 -13.18 -13.42 -2.73
N ASN A 9 -14.21 -12.73 -3.22
CA ASN A 9 -14.08 -11.88 -4.39
C ASN A 9 -13.33 -10.58 -4.07
N VAL A 10 -13.65 -9.96 -2.93
CA VAL A 10 -13.01 -8.72 -2.47
C VAL A 10 -11.52 -8.95 -2.19
N TYR A 11 -11.18 -10.06 -1.51
CA TYR A 11 -9.79 -10.44 -1.32
C TYR A 11 -9.08 -10.69 -2.65
N ARG A 12 -9.70 -11.38 -3.61
CA ARG A 12 -9.05 -11.69 -4.89
C ARG A 12 -8.78 -10.44 -5.74
N GLU A 13 -9.75 -9.55 -5.88
CA GLU A 13 -9.60 -8.32 -6.67
C GLU A 13 -8.58 -7.35 -6.04
N LEU A 14 -8.51 -7.30 -4.70
CA LEU A 14 -7.52 -6.51 -3.98
C LEU A 14 -6.11 -7.10 -4.13
N TRP A 15 -5.97 -8.43 -4.03
CA TRP A 15 -4.67 -9.10 -4.21
C TRP A 15 -4.13 -9.02 -5.65
N GLU A 16 -4.99 -8.92 -6.67
CA GLU A 16 -4.56 -8.71 -8.06
C GLU A 16 -4.01 -7.29 -8.30
N LYS A 17 -4.52 -6.29 -7.57
CA LYS A 17 -4.16 -4.87 -7.77
C LYS A 17 -3.10 -4.35 -6.82
N LEU A 18 -2.85 -5.05 -5.71
CA LEU A 18 -1.93 -4.62 -4.68
C LEU A 18 -0.57 -5.34 -4.75
N PRO A 19 0.52 -4.65 -4.42
CA PRO A 19 1.80 -5.31 -4.30
C PRO A 19 1.76 -6.32 -3.14
N ASN A 20 2.43 -7.46 -3.35
CA ASN A 20 2.59 -8.44 -2.28
C ASN A 20 3.35 -7.82 -1.09
N PRO A 21 2.97 -8.13 0.16
CA PRO A 21 3.79 -7.79 1.33
C PRO A 21 5.24 -8.27 1.12
N GLY A 22 6.20 -7.42 1.47
CA GLY A 22 7.63 -7.60 1.20
C GLY A 22 8.10 -7.03 -0.14
N THR A 23 7.19 -6.55 -1.01
CA THR A 23 7.56 -5.86 -2.25
C THR A 23 8.39 -4.63 -1.93
N LYS A 24 9.52 -4.48 -2.64
CA LYS A 24 10.41 -3.32 -2.52
C LYS A 24 10.22 -2.40 -3.72
N ILE A 25 9.86 -1.15 -3.45
CA ILE A 25 9.79 -0.08 -4.45
C ILE A 25 11.13 0.65 -4.38
N LYS A 26 11.88 0.59 -5.49
CA LYS A 26 13.15 1.31 -5.60
C LYS A 26 12.85 2.79 -5.80
N THR A 27 13.40 3.62 -4.92
CA THR A 27 13.26 5.07 -4.99
C THR A 27 14.63 5.73 -4.80
N PRO A 28 14.83 6.98 -5.23
CA PRO A 28 16.07 7.71 -5.01
C PRO A 28 16.41 7.90 -3.52
N GLY A 29 15.39 7.98 -2.64
CA GLY A 29 15.54 8.18 -1.20
C GLY A 29 15.73 6.91 -0.37
N GLY A 30 15.79 5.73 -1.02
CA GLY A 30 15.94 4.44 -0.36
C GLY A 30 14.71 3.54 -0.49
N ASN A 31 14.94 2.23 -0.56
CA ASN A 31 13.88 1.28 -0.91
C ASN A 31 12.70 1.34 0.08
N VAL A 32 11.53 1.70 -0.44
CA VAL A 32 10.27 1.58 0.29
C VAL A 32 9.85 0.12 0.30
N VAL A 33 9.46 -0.41 1.45
CA VAL A 33 9.04 -1.81 1.61
C VAL A 33 7.57 -1.84 1.97
N VAL A 34 6.77 -2.57 1.21
CA VAL A 34 5.37 -2.84 1.58
C VAL A 34 5.38 -3.80 2.77
N SER A 35 5.00 -3.35 3.96
CA SER A 35 5.02 -4.18 5.17
C SER A 35 3.74 -5.01 5.32
N GLY A 36 2.61 -4.56 4.78
CA GLY A 36 1.36 -5.31 4.81
C GLY A 36 0.20 -4.64 4.07
N VAL A 37 -0.90 -5.37 3.93
CA VAL A 37 -2.16 -4.88 3.34
C VAL A 37 -3.28 -5.11 4.35
N GLU A 38 -4.04 -4.05 4.64
CA GLU A 38 -5.21 -4.05 5.51
C GLU A 38 -6.48 -3.99 4.65
N VAL A 39 -7.00 -5.17 4.32
CA VAL A 39 -8.21 -5.31 3.48
C VAL A 39 -9.45 -4.69 4.13
N HIS A 40 -9.58 -4.79 5.45
CA HIS A 40 -10.74 -4.29 6.20
C HIS A 40 -10.82 -2.76 6.22
N THR A 41 -9.69 -2.07 6.14
CA THR A 41 -9.61 -0.60 6.20
C THR A 41 -9.24 0.01 4.85
N ASN A 42 -9.11 -0.82 3.80
CA ASN A 42 -8.63 -0.43 2.49
C ASN A 42 -7.30 0.33 2.52
N ASN A 43 -6.35 -0.09 3.35
CA ASN A 43 -5.03 0.54 3.47
C ASN A 43 -3.89 -0.42 3.16
N VAL A 44 -2.76 0.13 2.71
CA VAL A 44 -1.48 -0.53 2.55
C VAL A 44 -0.51 0.07 3.56
N ARG A 45 0.17 -0.78 4.33
CA ARG A 45 1.27 -0.36 5.20
C ARG A 45 2.57 -0.44 4.41
N CYS A 46 3.28 0.69 4.38
CA CYS A 46 4.58 0.81 3.74
C CYS A 46 5.59 1.37 4.73
N TYR A 47 6.77 0.77 4.76
CA TYR A 47 7.93 1.29 5.47
C TYR A 47 8.80 2.10 4.53
N ILE A 48 8.97 3.38 4.84
CA ILE A 48 9.86 4.31 4.15
C ILE A 48 11.08 4.55 5.05
N PRO A 49 12.32 4.31 4.58
CA PRO A 49 13.51 4.50 5.42
C PRO A 49 13.66 5.90 6.03
N SER A 50 13.22 6.94 5.33
CA SER A 50 13.29 8.34 5.79
C SER A 50 12.22 8.73 6.81
N ARG A 51 11.06 8.05 6.82
CA ARG A 51 9.88 8.45 7.62
C ARG A 51 9.43 7.41 8.64
N GLY A 52 9.74 6.14 8.41
CA GLY A 52 9.18 5.00 9.15
C GLY A 52 7.97 4.40 8.44
N GLU A 53 7.12 3.73 9.22
CA GLU A 53 5.94 3.08 8.66
C GLU A 53 4.77 4.05 8.50
N ILE A 54 4.12 4.01 7.34
CA ILE A 54 2.96 4.80 7.01
C ILE A 54 1.83 3.92 6.48
N ARG A 55 0.59 4.41 6.62
CA ARG A 55 -0.61 3.82 6.02
C ARG A 55 -1.01 4.65 4.80
N ILE A 56 -1.27 3.97 3.69
CA ILE A 56 -1.66 4.59 2.42
C ILE A 56 -2.97 3.95 1.97
N PRO A 57 -4.02 4.72 1.67
CA PRO A 57 -5.24 4.19 1.07
C PRO A 57 -4.94 3.44 -0.24
N ILE A 58 -5.55 2.27 -0.44
CA ILE A 58 -5.31 1.38 -1.58
C ILE A 58 -5.55 2.08 -2.92
N ASP A 59 -6.59 2.90 -2.98
CA ASP A 59 -6.98 3.75 -4.10
C ASP A 59 -5.92 4.82 -4.44
N ARG A 60 -5.15 5.28 -3.46
CA ARG A 60 -4.04 6.23 -3.64
C ARG A 60 -2.67 5.59 -3.77
N PHE A 61 -2.59 4.25 -3.72
CA PHE A 61 -1.31 3.56 -3.76
C PHE A 61 -0.54 3.79 -5.08
N ALA A 62 -1.24 3.92 -6.21
CA ALA A 62 -0.61 4.22 -7.49
C ALA A 62 0.05 5.61 -7.49
N GLU A 63 -0.66 6.62 -7.00
CA GLU A 63 -0.17 8.00 -6.83
C GLU A 63 1.03 8.05 -5.87
N PHE A 64 0.93 7.33 -4.75
CA PHE A 64 2.03 7.15 -3.79
C PHE A 64 3.27 6.60 -4.47
N LYS A 65 3.14 5.49 -5.20
CA LYS A 65 4.24 4.82 -5.88
C LYS A 65 4.92 5.76 -6.87
N GLU A 66 4.16 6.49 -7.68
CA GLU A 66 4.71 7.48 -8.62
C GLU A 66 5.45 8.61 -7.91
N THR A 67 4.89 9.11 -6.80
CA THR A 67 5.49 10.19 -6.01
C THR A 67 6.85 9.78 -5.45
N VAL A 68 6.91 8.63 -4.77
CA VAL A 68 8.16 8.16 -4.16
C VAL A 68 9.18 7.71 -5.21
N VAL A 69 8.75 7.14 -6.35
CA VAL A 69 9.65 6.80 -7.47
C VAL A 69 10.21 8.07 -8.11
N SER A 70 9.44 9.16 -8.16
CA SER A 70 9.90 10.48 -8.61
C SER A 70 10.86 11.15 -7.61
N GLY A 71 11.12 10.54 -6.45
CA GLY A 71 11.98 11.09 -5.41
C GLY A 71 11.33 12.21 -4.60
N LYS A 72 10.02 12.37 -4.68
CA LYS A 72 9.26 13.31 -3.86
C LYS A 72 8.80 12.62 -2.57
N ASP A 73 8.73 13.39 -1.50
CA ASP A 73 8.13 12.91 -0.25
C ASP A 73 6.62 12.83 -0.37
N TRP A 74 6.06 11.70 0.08
CA TRP A 74 4.62 11.54 0.19
C TRP A 74 4.13 12.29 1.44
N ILE A 75 3.27 13.28 1.25
CA ILE A 75 2.67 14.07 2.33
C ILE A 75 1.26 13.52 2.55
N ILE A 76 1.03 12.92 3.71
CA ILE A 76 -0.31 12.56 4.17
C ILE A 76 -0.80 13.78 4.93
N GLU A 77 -1.75 14.52 4.36
CA GLU A 77 -2.52 15.50 5.11
C GLU A 77 -3.44 14.71 6.04
N GLU A 78 -3.11 14.69 7.33
CA GLU A 78 -4.07 14.28 8.36
C GLU A 78 -5.07 15.44 8.49
N GLU A 79 -6.28 15.25 7.95
CA GLU A 79 -7.44 16.11 8.24
C GLU A 79 -8.13 15.67 9.54
#